data_AF-A0A849V9W9-F1
#
_entry.id   AF-A0A849V9W9-F1
#
_cell.length_a   1.000
_cell.length_b   1.000
_cell.length_c   1.000
_cell.angle_alpha   90.00
_cell.angle_beta   90.00
_cell.angle_gamma   90.00
#
_symmetry.space_group_name_H-M   'P 1'
#
loop_
_entity.id
_entity.type
_entity.pdbx_description
1 polymer ?
#
loop_
_entity_poly.entity_id
_entity_poly.type
_entity_poly.pdbx_seq_one_letter_code
_entity_poly.pdbx_strand_id
1 'polypeptide(L)'
;MTEQNQHLDNSVIATLKNKDHSSLSEKLDGLACTHSDIIELLAQYQALSEQDDDDKFDNWYDGLCQSQLDVLKAFEVIRAHFEQEYQ
;
A
#
# COMPACT_ATOMS: atom_id res chain seq x y z
N MET A 1 -27.74 -3.65 -8.52
CA MET A 1 -26.50 -3.92 -9.27
C MET A 1 -25.52 -2.83 -8.89
N THR A 2 -24.66 -3.14 -7.91
CA THR A 2 -23.31 -2.61 -7.65
C THR A 2 -22.99 -1.13 -7.98
N GLU A 3 -23.30 -0.21 -7.05
CA GLU A 3 -22.80 1.19 -7.08
C GLU A 3 -21.94 1.55 -5.83
N GLN A 4 -21.49 0.57 -5.05
CA GLN A 4 -20.73 0.81 -3.81
C GLN A 4 -19.20 0.69 -3.94
N ASN A 5 -18.66 0.33 -5.11
CA ASN A 5 -17.21 0.13 -5.27
C ASN A 5 -16.42 1.34 -5.79
N GLN A 6 -17.07 2.46 -6.14
CA GLN A 6 -16.37 3.64 -6.70
C GLN A 6 -16.16 4.77 -5.68
N HIS A 7 -16.71 4.64 -4.47
CA HIS A 7 -16.63 5.70 -3.45
C HIS A 7 -15.54 5.46 -2.39
N LEU A 8 -14.91 4.27 -2.37
CA LEU A 8 -13.71 4.04 -1.57
C LEU A 8 -12.46 4.74 -2.14
N ASP A 9 -12.48 5.10 -3.43
CA ASP A 9 -11.26 5.46 -4.16
C ASP A 9 -10.76 6.90 -3.92
N ASN A 10 -11.65 7.87 -3.68
CA ASN A 10 -11.23 9.28 -3.61
C ASN A 10 -11.06 9.83 -2.19
N SER A 11 -11.76 9.28 -1.20
CA SER A 11 -11.65 9.77 0.19
C SER A 11 -10.33 9.37 0.84
N VAL A 12 -9.86 8.15 0.57
CA VAL A 12 -8.57 7.64 1.07
C VAL A 12 -7.42 8.43 0.43
N ILE A 13 -7.45 8.60 -0.90
CA ILE A 13 -6.45 9.41 -1.63
C ILE A 13 -6.50 10.88 -1.18
N ALA A 14 -7.67 11.47 -0.95
CA ALA A 14 -7.79 12.83 -0.44
C ALA A 14 -7.26 12.98 1.00
N THR A 15 -7.45 11.96 1.83
CA THR A 15 -6.92 11.93 3.21
C THR A 15 -5.40 11.79 3.22
N LEU A 16 -4.85 10.95 2.33
CA LEU A 16 -3.40 10.84 2.08
C LEU A 16 -2.78 12.13 1.56
N LYS A 17 -3.51 12.93 0.77
CA LYS A 17 -3.06 14.22 0.24
C LYS A 17 -3.08 15.37 1.25
N ASN A 18 -3.95 15.34 2.27
CA ASN A 18 -4.17 16.47 3.19
C ASN A 18 -3.22 16.52 4.40
N LYS A 19 -2.58 15.39 4.79
CA LYS A 19 -1.54 15.34 5.83
C LYS A 19 -0.17 15.28 5.15
N ASP A 20 0.34 16.41 4.66
CA ASP A 20 1.75 16.67 4.34
C ASP A 20 2.60 15.48 3.79
N HIS A 21 2.11 14.83 2.74
CA HIS A 21 2.82 13.75 2.04
C HIS A 21 3.12 14.10 0.57
N SER A 22 3.27 15.38 0.22
CA SER A 22 3.46 15.80 -1.18
C SER A 22 4.63 15.06 -1.84
N SER A 23 5.73 14.86 -1.10
CA SER A 23 6.90 14.13 -1.58
C SER A 23 6.72 12.62 -1.72
N LEU A 24 5.79 12.02 -0.97
CA LEU A 24 5.43 10.60 -1.10
C LEU A 24 4.46 10.40 -2.27
N SER A 25 3.50 11.30 -2.44
CA SER A 25 2.58 11.33 -3.58
C SER A 25 3.31 11.55 -4.91
N GLU A 26 4.31 12.45 -4.95
CA GLU A 26 5.14 12.66 -6.14
C GLU A 26 6.00 11.43 -6.49
N LYS A 27 6.47 10.67 -5.47
CA LYS A 27 7.16 9.40 -5.69
C LYS A 27 6.24 8.30 -6.21
N LEU A 28 4.99 8.29 -5.76
CA LEU A 28 3.93 7.40 -6.25
C LEU A 28 3.50 7.72 -7.68
N ASP A 29 3.44 9.00 -8.08
CA ASP A 29 3.16 9.39 -9.46
C ASP A 29 4.30 9.01 -10.44
N GLY A 30 5.53 8.83 -9.94
CA GLY A 30 6.70 8.39 -10.72
C GLY A 30 6.86 6.87 -10.82
N LEU A 31 6.04 6.10 -10.11
CA LEU A 31 6.08 4.64 -10.14
C LEU A 31 5.39 4.15 -11.43
N ALA A 32 6.13 3.39 -12.25
CA ALA A 32 5.58 2.76 -13.46
C ALA A 32 4.52 1.67 -13.16
N CYS A 33 4.21 1.44 -11.89
CA CYS A 33 3.17 0.54 -11.43
C CYS A 33 1.79 1.16 -11.68
N THR A 34 0.94 0.43 -12.36
CA THR A 34 -0.47 0.79 -12.46
C THR A 34 -1.15 0.62 -11.10
N HIS A 35 -2.29 1.28 -10.88
CA HIS A 35 -3.08 1.09 -9.66
C HIS A 35 -3.40 -0.39 -9.38
N SER A 36 -3.59 -1.21 -10.43
CA SER A 36 -3.79 -2.65 -10.31
C SER A 36 -2.56 -3.36 -9.76
N ASP A 37 -1.35 -3.00 -10.19
CA ASP A 37 -0.10 -3.58 -9.69
C ASP A 37 0.11 -3.28 -8.20
N ILE A 38 -0.29 -2.09 -7.75
CA ILE A 38 -0.22 -1.69 -6.34
C ILE A 38 -1.21 -2.50 -5.50
N ILE A 39 -2.45 -2.66 -5.96
CA ILE A 39 -3.47 -3.44 -5.24
C ILE A 39 -3.04 -4.91 -5.12
N GLU A 40 -2.54 -5.51 -6.21
CA GLU A 40 -2.06 -6.89 -6.19
C GLU A 40 -0.87 -7.08 -5.26
N LEU A 41 0.08 -6.12 -5.25
CA LEU A 41 1.22 -6.12 -4.34
C LEU A 41 0.77 -6.09 -2.88
N LEU A 42 -0.14 -5.19 -2.52
CA LEU A 42 -0.63 -5.06 -1.14
C LEU A 42 -1.46 -6.28 -0.69
N ALA A 43 -2.23 -6.87 -1.60
CA ALA A 43 -2.99 -8.09 -1.32
C ALA A 43 -2.06 -9.29 -1.07
N GLN A 44 -0.99 -9.44 -1.87
CA GLN A 44 0.02 -10.48 -1.66
C GLN A 44 0.78 -10.27 -0.35
N TYR A 45 1.20 -9.03 -0.07
CA TYR A 45 1.85 -8.66 1.18
C TYR A 45 1.01 -9.07 2.40
N GLN A 46 -0.27 -8.69 2.45
CA GLN A 46 -1.17 -9.04 3.55
C GLN A 46 -1.31 -10.57 3.69
N ALA A 47 -1.62 -11.25 2.59
CA ALA A 47 -1.82 -12.70 2.60
C ALA A 47 -0.58 -13.48 3.05
N LEU A 48 0.62 -13.01 2.68
CA LEU A 48 1.89 -13.64 3.08
C LEU A 48 2.28 -13.28 4.52
N SER A 49 2.05 -12.04 4.96
CA SER A 49 2.39 -11.58 6.32
C SER A 49 1.57 -12.27 7.42
N GLU A 50 0.42 -12.83 7.07
CA GLU A 50 -0.46 -13.57 8.00
C GLU A 50 -0.12 -15.07 8.07
N GLN A 51 0.79 -15.56 7.22
CA GLN A 51 1.22 -16.96 7.23
C GLN A 51 2.41 -17.13 8.18
N ASP A 52 2.42 -18.18 9.00
CA ASP A 52 3.60 -18.62 9.77
C ASP A 52 4.62 -19.35 8.86
N ASP A 53 4.98 -18.73 7.73
CA ASP A 53 5.95 -19.25 6.74
C ASP A 53 6.90 -18.12 6.32
N ASP A 54 7.83 -17.82 7.22
CA ASP A 54 8.81 -16.74 7.08
C ASP A 54 9.68 -16.94 5.82
N ASP A 55 10.09 -18.17 5.52
CA ASP A 55 10.90 -18.48 4.33
C ASP A 55 10.17 -18.09 3.04
N LYS A 56 8.85 -18.32 2.98
CA LYS A 56 8.04 -17.95 1.82
C LYS A 56 7.85 -16.44 1.72
N PHE A 57 7.66 -15.75 2.84
CA PHE A 57 7.59 -14.29 2.88
C PHE A 57 8.92 -13.67 2.41
N ASP A 58 10.04 -14.12 2.98
CA ASP A 58 11.38 -13.61 2.67
C ASP A 58 11.73 -13.79 1.20
N ASN A 59 11.48 -14.98 0.64
CA ASN A 59 11.73 -15.24 -0.79
C ASN A 59 10.91 -14.34 -1.71
N TRP A 60 9.66 -14.02 -1.35
CA TRP A 60 8.83 -13.09 -2.11
C TRP A 60 9.33 -11.65 -1.95
N TYR A 61 9.68 -11.24 -0.73
CA TYR A 61 10.14 -9.90 -0.40
C TYR A 61 11.47 -9.57 -1.09
N ASP A 62 12.41 -10.51 -1.10
CA ASP A 62 13.70 -10.40 -1.80
C ASP A 62 13.55 -10.24 -3.33
N GLY A 63 12.43 -10.70 -3.88
CA GLY A 63 12.10 -10.58 -5.31
C GLY A 63 11.54 -9.22 -5.72
N LEU A 64 11.23 -8.34 -4.76
CA LEU A 64 10.61 -7.04 -5.04
C LEU A 64 11.62 -6.01 -5.55
N CYS A 65 11.20 -5.20 -6.51
CA CYS A 65 12.01 -4.07 -6.95
C CYS A 65 11.88 -2.89 -5.98
N GLN A 66 12.83 -1.94 -6.04
CA GLN A 66 12.86 -0.77 -5.15
C GLN A 66 11.54 0.00 -5.12
N SER A 67 10.90 0.10 -6.29
CA SER A 67 9.60 0.71 -6.47
C SER A 67 8.48 0.04 -5.66
N GLN A 68 8.43 -1.28 -5.63
CA GLN A 68 7.46 -2.04 -4.86
C GLN A 68 7.75 -1.94 -3.35
N LEU A 69 9.03 -1.98 -2.97
CA LEU A 69 9.46 -1.81 -1.58
C LEU A 69 9.05 -0.43 -1.02
N ASP A 70 9.18 0.63 -1.83
CA ASP A 70 8.78 1.98 -1.45
C ASP A 70 7.25 2.07 -1.21
N VAL A 71 6.44 1.37 -2.02
CA VAL A 71 4.98 1.27 -1.83
C VAL A 71 4.64 0.54 -0.53
N LEU A 72 5.27 -0.61 -0.24
CA LEU A 72 5.04 -1.35 1.01
C LEU A 72 5.39 -0.52 2.24
N LYS A 73 6.52 0.18 2.19
CA LYS A 73 6.95 1.06 3.28
C LYS A 73 5.98 2.22 3.51
N ALA A 74 5.50 2.84 2.44
CA ALA A 74 4.47 3.89 2.56
C ALA A 74 3.19 3.33 3.19
N PHE A 75 2.75 2.16 2.74
CA PHE A 75 1.58 1.47 3.27
C PHE A 75 1.69 1.19 4.78
N GLU A 76 2.81 0.64 5.25
CA GLU A 76 3.03 0.35 6.68
C GLU A 76 3.00 1.63 7.53
N VAL A 77 3.63 2.71 7.07
CA VAL A 77 3.62 4.00 7.77
C VAL A 77 2.21 4.55 7.89
N ILE A 78 1.46 4.53 6.79
CA ILE A 78 0.05 4.97 6.77
C ILE A 78 -0.79 4.12 7.71
N ARG A 79 -0.65 2.79 7.64
CA ARG A 79 -1.37 1.83 8.48
C ARG A 79 -1.09 2.08 9.96
N ALA A 80 0.18 2.23 10.35
CA ALA A 80 0.57 2.51 11.73
C ALA A 80 -0.02 3.84 12.24
N HIS A 81 -0.08 4.88 11.39
CA HIS A 81 -0.73 6.14 11.74
C HIS A 81 -2.23 5.96 12.03
N PHE A 82 -2.95 5.21 11.20
CA PHE A 82 -4.36 4.93 11.43
C PHE A 82 -4.57 4.06 12.68
N GLU A 83 -3.78 3.02 12.90
CA GLU A 83 -3.87 2.19 14.10
C GLU A 83 -3.66 3.00 15.38
N GLN A 84 -2.76 4.00 15.36
CA GLN A 84 -2.53 4.91 16.49
C GLN A 84 -3.64 5.94 16.71
N GLU A 85 -4.32 6.41 15.65
CA GLU A 85 -5.43 7.38 15.79
C GLU A 85 -6.74 6.74 16.30
N TYR A 86 -6.84 5.41 16.29
CA TYR A 86 -8.02 4.65 16.76
C TYR A 86 -7.80 3.88 18.08
N GLN A 87 -6.66 4.09 18.77
CA GLN A 87 -6.41 3.62 20.14
C GLN A 87 -6.76 4.67 21.19
#